data_AF-A0A9E6C2I9-F1
#
_entry.id   AF-A0A9E6C2I9-F1
#
_cell.length_a   1.000
_cell.length_b   1.000
_cell.length_c   1.000
_cell.angle_alpha   90.00
_cell.angle_beta   90.00
_cell.angle_gamma   90.00
#
_symmetry.space_group_name_H-M   'P 1'
#
loop_
_entity.id
_entity.type
_entity.pdbx_description
1 polymer ?
#
loop_
_entity_poly.entity_id
_entity_poly.type
_entity_poly.pdbx_seq_one_letter_code
_entity_poly.pdbx_strand_id
1 'polypeptide(L)'
;MKRATLAIVLSVLVLALVLTVVLVFGVIPFPEYPSLAEHPDPSIPGTVVFTFGDDPPCLEVVPAAGGVPRELRCDRNIAGNGLAWTSDGLIVTFDTSTYPPQYALIDPESDQVVERIDAGPTAGPDLLFPKPDIARRSDGTVLTADRSTRGATLMIQEPNKESRLLLEVRGPRNYRFEMVRWSPDGNWVLAIDSEERLLIVRATGDPEPRILAEGVARWMPAAWYIPGFTDGTFQVPGR
;
A
#
# COMPACT_ATOMS: atom_id res chain seq x y z
N MET A 1 9.95 -11.04 -60.06
CA MET A 1 11.03 -10.64 -59.13
C MET A 1 10.90 -9.23 -58.53
N LYS A 2 10.31 -8.21 -59.17
CA LYS A 2 10.33 -6.82 -58.62
C LYS A 2 9.36 -6.52 -57.47
N ARG A 3 8.22 -7.24 -57.37
CA ARG A 3 7.19 -6.97 -56.36
C ARG A 3 7.52 -7.55 -54.98
N ALA A 4 8.14 -8.73 -54.94
CA ALA A 4 8.52 -9.39 -53.69
C ALA A 4 9.63 -8.63 -52.96
N THR A 5 10.65 -8.15 -53.67
CA THR A 5 11.73 -7.34 -53.07
C THR A 5 11.21 -5.99 -52.56
N LEU A 6 10.28 -5.36 -53.29
CA LEU A 6 9.65 -4.11 -52.84
C LEU A 6 8.85 -4.32 -51.54
N ALA A 7 8.08 -5.42 -51.45
CA ALA A 7 7.32 -5.75 -50.26
C ALA A 7 8.22 -5.98 -49.04
N ILE A 8 9.32 -6.73 -49.20
CA ILE A 8 10.28 -6.98 -48.13
C ILE A 8 10.92 -5.67 -47.65
N VAL A 9 11.36 -4.81 -48.57
CA VAL A 9 11.95 -3.51 -48.21
C VAL A 9 10.95 -2.65 -47.44
N LEU A 10 9.68 -2.60 -47.89
CA LEU A 10 8.63 -1.84 -47.21
C LEU A 10 8.37 -2.36 -45.80
N SER A 11 8.29 -3.69 -45.63
CA SER A 11 8.09 -4.33 -44.32
C SER A 11 9.24 -4.04 -43.36
N VAL A 12 10.50 -4.08 -43.82
CA VAL A 12 11.67 -3.74 -43.00
C VAL A 12 11.62 -2.26 -42.59
N LEU A 13 11.21 -1.37 -43.49
CA LEU A 13 11.12 0.07 -43.22
C LEU A 13 10.02 0.39 -42.19
N VAL A 14 8.86 -0.26 -42.30
CA VAL A 14 7.79 -0.15 -41.30
C VAL A 14 8.24 -0.72 -39.96
N LEU A 15 8.90 -1.88 -39.93
CA LEU A 15 9.41 -2.45 -38.69
C LEU A 15 10.43 -1.53 -38.02
N ALA A 16 11.39 -1.00 -38.78
CA ALA A 16 12.40 -0.07 -38.28
C ALA A 16 11.75 1.23 -37.76
N LEU A 17 10.73 1.75 -38.45
CA LEU A 17 9.98 2.92 -37.99
C LEU A 17 9.24 2.63 -36.68
N VAL A 18 8.53 1.50 -36.57
CA VAL A 18 7.83 1.10 -35.34
C VAL A 18 8.82 0.93 -34.19
N LEU A 19 9.94 0.26 -34.42
CA LEU A 19 10.98 0.07 -33.40
C LEU A 19 11.56 1.40 -32.95
N THR A 20 11.81 2.32 -33.89
CA THR A 20 12.30 3.67 -33.61
C THR A 20 11.27 4.45 -32.81
N VAL A 21 9.99 4.37 -33.15
CA VAL A 21 8.91 5.01 -32.38
C VAL A 21 8.84 4.44 -30.97
N VAL A 22 8.95 3.12 -30.79
CA VAL A 22 8.95 2.48 -29.46
C VAL A 22 10.18 2.86 -28.63
N LEU A 23 11.35 3.00 -29.26
CA LEU A 23 12.59 3.44 -28.61
C LEU A 23 12.61 4.94 -28.30
N VAL A 24 12.07 5.78 -29.20
CA VAL A 24 12.07 7.26 -29.09
C VAL A 24 10.94 7.77 -28.20
N PHE A 25 9.73 7.22 -28.36
CA PHE A 25 8.63 7.41 -27.40
C PHE A 25 8.71 6.41 -26.24
N GLY A 26 9.90 5.83 -26.06
CA GLY A 26 10.48 5.17 -24.91
C GLY A 26 9.51 4.78 -23.82
N VAL A 27 9.45 3.46 -23.57
CA VAL A 27 8.88 2.88 -22.36
C VAL A 27 9.32 3.73 -21.18
N ILE A 28 8.40 4.51 -20.61
CA ILE A 28 8.67 5.26 -19.39
C ILE A 28 8.97 4.20 -18.34
N PRO A 29 10.18 4.13 -17.78
CA PRO A 29 10.49 3.10 -16.79
C PRO A 29 9.61 3.30 -15.55
N PHE A 30 9.35 2.21 -14.85
CA PHE A 30 8.78 2.32 -13.52
C PHE A 30 9.77 3.03 -12.59
N PRO A 31 9.26 3.77 -11.60
CA PRO A 31 10.11 4.48 -10.66
C PRO A 31 10.87 3.49 -9.79
N GLU A 32 12.16 3.76 -9.56
CA GLU A 32 13.02 3.00 -8.67
C GLU A 32 13.14 3.71 -7.33
N TYR A 33 13.17 2.93 -6.24
CA TYR A 33 13.27 3.43 -4.87
C TYR A 33 14.29 2.58 -4.10
N PRO A 34 15.02 3.16 -3.13
CA PRO A 34 15.91 2.37 -2.29
C PRO A 34 15.13 1.45 -1.36
N SER A 35 15.70 0.29 -1.05
CA SER A 35 15.11 -0.72 -0.17
C SER A 35 15.48 -0.48 1.29
N LEU A 36 14.48 -0.45 2.18
CA LEU A 36 14.65 -0.44 3.63
C LEU A 36 15.05 -1.82 4.18
N ALA A 37 14.84 -2.91 3.42
CA ALA A 37 15.37 -4.21 3.80
C ALA A 37 16.90 -4.25 3.70
N GLU A 38 17.47 -3.57 2.68
CA GLU A 38 18.92 -3.47 2.48
C GLU A 38 19.55 -2.35 3.31
N HIS A 39 18.86 -1.21 3.41
CA HIS A 39 19.33 -0.01 4.12
C HIS A 39 18.29 0.44 5.17
N PRO A 40 18.20 -0.25 6.32
CA PRO A 40 17.26 0.13 7.37
C PRO A 40 17.49 1.54 7.90
N ASP A 41 16.40 2.23 8.24
CA ASP A 41 16.41 3.56 8.83
C ASP A 41 15.72 3.55 10.21
N PRO A 42 16.48 3.50 11.32
CA PRO A 42 15.92 3.42 12.66
C PRO A 42 15.15 4.68 13.09
N SER A 43 15.18 5.76 12.29
CA SER A 43 14.37 6.96 12.56
C SER A 43 12.90 6.79 12.21
N ILE A 44 12.53 5.75 11.46
CA ILE A 44 11.14 5.43 11.11
C ILE A 44 10.53 4.55 12.23
N PRO A 45 9.58 5.05 13.03
CA PRO A 45 9.08 4.32 14.19
C PRO A 45 8.01 3.29 13.83
N GLY A 46 7.91 2.27 14.68
CA GLY A 46 6.76 1.36 14.72
C GLY A 46 6.88 0.12 13.83
N THR A 47 5.74 -0.52 13.64
CA THR A 47 5.61 -1.82 12.97
C THR A 47 4.48 -1.74 11.96
N VAL A 48 4.71 -2.33 10.78
CA VAL A 48 3.70 -2.43 9.72
C VAL A 48 3.28 -3.89 9.61
N VAL A 49 1.97 -4.10 9.54
CA VAL A 49 1.37 -5.37 9.15
C VAL A 49 0.79 -5.21 7.75
N PHE A 50 0.99 -6.21 6.91
CA PHE A 50 0.49 -6.22 5.54
C PHE A 50 0.20 -7.65 5.10
N THR A 51 -0.31 -7.77 3.88
CA THR A 51 -0.66 -9.05 3.27
C THR A 51 0.19 -9.31 2.04
N PHE A 52 0.68 -10.53 1.92
CA PHE A 52 1.56 -11.00 0.86
C PHE A 52 0.93 -12.20 0.15
N GLY A 53 1.05 -12.24 -1.18
CA GLY A 53 0.52 -13.32 -2.01
C GLY A 53 -1.01 -13.34 -2.11
N ASP A 54 -1.53 -14.17 -3.03
CA ASP A 54 -2.95 -14.15 -3.43
C ASP A 54 -3.74 -15.42 -3.08
N ASP A 55 -3.11 -16.61 -2.97
CA ASP A 55 -3.84 -17.85 -2.61
C ASP A 55 -2.96 -18.93 -1.94
N PRO A 56 -3.07 -19.15 -0.62
CA PRO A 56 -3.74 -18.26 0.34
C PRO A 56 -2.91 -16.98 0.58
N PRO A 57 -3.54 -15.85 0.91
CA PRO A 57 -2.80 -14.67 1.37
C PRO A 57 -2.15 -14.96 2.73
N CYS A 58 -0.98 -14.38 2.93
CA CYS A 58 -0.19 -14.46 4.16
C CYS A 58 -0.15 -13.10 4.84
N LEU A 59 -0.40 -13.09 6.15
CA LEU A 59 -0.24 -11.93 7.01
C LEU A 59 1.22 -11.84 7.44
N GLU A 60 1.87 -10.72 7.17
CA GLU A 60 3.27 -10.48 7.52
C GLU A 60 3.42 -9.21 8.35
N VAL A 61 4.45 -9.19 9.19
CA VAL A 61 4.85 -8.01 9.97
C VAL A 61 6.30 -7.65 9.69
N VAL A 62 6.58 -6.35 9.65
CA VAL A 62 7.93 -5.81 9.47
C VAL A 62 8.10 -4.54 10.30
N PRO A 63 9.28 -4.30 10.91
CA PRO A 63 9.59 -2.99 11.48
C PRO A 63 9.48 -1.92 10.39
N ALA A 64 8.86 -0.78 10.67
CA ALA A 64 8.74 0.32 9.70
C ALA A 64 10.11 0.90 9.31
N ALA A 65 11.11 0.73 10.18
CA ALA A 65 12.52 1.02 9.91
C ALA A 65 13.14 0.16 8.80
N GLY A 66 12.47 -0.92 8.38
CA GLY A 66 13.01 -1.91 7.45
C GLY A 66 13.50 -3.18 8.13
N GLY A 67 13.88 -4.14 7.29
CA GLY A 67 14.30 -5.48 7.68
C GLY A 67 13.63 -6.55 6.83
N VAL A 68 13.77 -7.81 7.24
CA VAL A 68 13.10 -8.94 6.57
C VAL A 68 11.71 -9.09 7.19
N PRO A 69 10.63 -9.04 6.38
CA PRO A 69 9.29 -9.36 6.86
C PRO A 69 9.22 -10.74 7.51
N ARG A 70 8.41 -10.85 8.55
CA ARG A 70 8.13 -12.10 9.25
C ARG A 70 6.69 -12.51 8.97
N GLU A 71 6.54 -13.69 8.39
CA GLU A 71 5.24 -14.34 8.26
C GLU A 71 4.65 -14.65 9.64
N LEU A 72 3.39 -14.24 9.83
CA LEU A 72 2.58 -14.66 10.97
C LEU A 72 1.77 -15.89 10.61
N ARG A 73 0.99 -15.79 9.53
CA ARG A 73 0.02 -16.83 9.16
C ARG A 73 -0.46 -16.69 7.72
N CYS A 74 -0.65 -17.82 7.05
CA CYS A 74 -1.35 -17.89 5.77
C CYS A 74 -2.70 -18.59 5.93
N ASP A 75 -3.79 -17.91 5.58
CA ASP A 75 -5.15 -18.43 5.70
C ASP A 75 -6.04 -17.77 4.65
N ARG A 76 -6.93 -18.55 4.02
CA ARG A 76 -7.90 -18.04 3.04
C ARG A 76 -8.86 -17.02 3.66
N ASN A 77 -9.05 -17.06 4.97
CA ASN A 77 -9.90 -16.14 5.73
C ASN A 77 -9.20 -14.81 6.08
N ILE A 78 -7.91 -14.65 5.76
CA ILE A 78 -7.19 -13.37 5.90
C ILE A 78 -7.49 -12.43 4.70
N ALA A 79 -8.21 -12.91 3.68
CA ALA A 79 -8.64 -12.10 2.55
C ALA A 79 -9.79 -11.14 2.93
N GLY A 80 -9.56 -9.82 2.89
CA GLY A 80 -10.63 -8.83 3.04
C GLY A 80 -10.15 -7.39 3.31
N ASN A 81 -11.09 -6.43 3.24
CA ASN A 81 -10.83 -4.98 3.44
C ASN A 81 -10.55 -4.58 4.90
N GLY A 82 -10.16 -5.50 5.78
CA GLY A 82 -10.12 -5.28 7.22
C GLY A 82 -8.82 -5.73 7.88
N LEU A 83 -7.80 -4.87 7.83
CA LEU A 83 -6.56 -5.04 8.58
C LEU A 83 -6.26 -3.74 9.33
N ALA A 84 -6.19 -3.82 10.64
CA ALA A 84 -5.91 -2.67 11.50
C ALA A 84 -5.07 -3.10 12.71
N TRP A 85 -4.70 -2.12 13.54
CA TRP A 85 -4.11 -2.36 14.84
C TRP A 85 -5.03 -1.81 15.93
N THR A 86 -5.10 -2.47 17.08
CA THR A 86 -5.63 -1.86 18.30
C THR A 86 -4.58 -0.92 18.91
N SER A 87 -5.00 -0.03 19.82
CA SER A 87 -4.08 0.87 20.53
C SER A 87 -3.09 0.16 21.46
N ASP A 88 -3.43 -1.04 21.91
CA ASP A 88 -2.56 -1.92 22.70
C ASP A 88 -1.71 -2.90 21.87
N GLY A 89 -1.70 -2.75 20.54
CA GLY A 89 -0.74 -3.45 19.67
C GLY A 89 -1.16 -4.85 19.23
N LEU A 90 -2.45 -5.16 19.23
CA LEU A 90 -2.98 -6.36 18.59
C LEU A 90 -3.35 -6.07 17.14
N ILE A 91 -3.12 -7.03 16.27
CA ILE A 91 -3.57 -6.96 14.87
C ILE A 91 -5.05 -7.35 14.84
N VAL A 92 -5.85 -6.56 14.14
CA VAL A 92 -7.27 -6.85 13.91
C VAL A 92 -7.44 -7.30 12.48
N THR A 93 -7.90 -8.53 12.30
CA THR A 93 -8.39 -9.03 11.01
C THR A 93 -9.91 -9.18 11.02
N PHE A 94 -10.51 -9.14 9.84
CA PHE A 94 -11.95 -9.28 9.66
C PHE A 94 -12.29 -10.59 8.96
N ASP A 95 -12.90 -11.52 9.69
CA ASP A 95 -13.28 -12.85 9.21
C ASP A 95 -14.72 -12.82 8.70
N THR A 96 -14.87 -12.90 7.38
CA THR A 96 -16.18 -12.94 6.69
C THR A 96 -16.71 -14.35 6.46
N SER A 97 -15.93 -15.37 6.81
CA SER A 97 -16.32 -16.77 6.61
C SER A 97 -17.36 -17.24 7.65
N THR A 98 -17.51 -16.49 8.75
CA THR A 98 -18.46 -16.77 9.83
C THR A 98 -19.71 -15.90 9.72
N TYR A 99 -20.83 -16.37 10.30
CA TYR A 99 -22.03 -15.56 10.48
C TYR A 99 -22.49 -15.54 11.96
N PRO A 100 -22.50 -14.37 12.63
CA PRO A 100 -22.07 -13.07 12.10
C PRO A 100 -20.56 -13.02 11.79
N PRO A 101 -20.10 -12.07 10.95
CA PRO A 101 -18.67 -11.81 10.77
C PRO A 101 -17.99 -11.52 12.11
N GLN A 102 -16.71 -11.83 12.23
CA GLN A 102 -15.95 -11.66 13.47
C GLN A 102 -14.68 -10.82 13.26
N TYR A 103 -14.35 -10.00 14.25
CA TYR A 103 -12.99 -9.49 14.42
C TYR A 103 -12.15 -10.57 15.09
N ALA A 104 -11.00 -10.90 14.52
CA ALA A 104 -9.99 -11.70 15.20
C ALA A 104 -8.84 -10.79 15.63
N LEU A 105 -8.48 -10.86 16.91
CA LEU A 105 -7.39 -10.08 17.49
C LEU A 105 -6.18 -11.00 17.64
N ILE A 106 -5.10 -10.68 16.95
CA ILE A 106 -3.89 -11.49 16.86
C ILE A 106 -2.76 -10.78 17.59
N ASP A 107 -2.08 -11.50 18.46
CA ASP A 107 -0.83 -11.04 19.06
C ASP A 107 0.31 -11.20 18.03
N PRO A 108 0.94 -10.10 17.57
CA PRO A 108 2.00 -10.16 16.56
C PRO A 108 3.23 -10.94 17.03
N GLU A 109 3.49 -11.05 18.33
CA GLU A 109 4.68 -11.72 18.86
C GLU A 109 4.50 -13.24 18.88
N SER A 110 3.30 -13.72 19.24
CA SER A 110 3.02 -15.15 19.42
C SER A 110 2.24 -15.81 18.28
N ASP A 111 1.74 -15.04 17.31
CA ASP A 111 0.75 -15.46 16.28
C ASP A 111 -0.51 -16.11 16.90
N GLN A 112 -0.81 -15.83 18.16
CA GLN A 112 -2.02 -16.37 18.78
C GLN A 112 -3.20 -15.44 18.53
N VAL A 113 -4.34 -16.03 18.14
CA VAL A 113 -5.63 -15.32 18.19
C VAL A 113 -6.01 -15.23 19.66
N VAL A 114 -5.87 -14.04 20.22
CA VAL A 114 -6.13 -13.75 21.64
C VAL A 114 -7.63 -13.70 21.91
N GLU A 115 -8.39 -13.17 20.95
CA GLU A 115 -9.82 -12.93 21.11
C GLU A 115 -10.54 -12.94 19.75
N ARG A 116 -11.81 -13.38 19.77
CA ARG A 116 -12.74 -13.25 18.64
C ARG A 116 -13.99 -12.51 19.11
N ILE A 117 -14.38 -11.48 18.38
CA ILE A 117 -15.49 -10.61 18.74
C ILE A 117 -16.48 -10.59 17.59
N ASP A 118 -17.75 -10.87 17.87
CA ASP A 118 -18.82 -10.77 16.88
C ASP A 118 -18.97 -9.31 16.41
N ALA A 119 -18.76 -9.08 15.11
CA ALA A 119 -18.87 -7.75 14.53
C ALA A 119 -20.34 -7.33 14.32
N GLY A 120 -21.27 -8.27 14.44
CA GLY A 120 -22.69 -8.07 14.17
C GLY A 120 -23.02 -8.12 12.67
N PRO A 121 -24.32 -8.12 12.32
CA PRO A 121 -24.78 -8.41 10.95
C PRO A 121 -24.54 -7.27 9.95
N THR A 122 -24.22 -6.05 10.43
CA THR A 122 -24.06 -4.85 9.59
C THR A 122 -22.64 -4.29 9.60
N ALA A 123 -21.72 -4.86 10.39
CA ALA A 123 -20.33 -4.47 10.31
C ALA A 123 -19.72 -5.12 9.08
N GLY A 124 -19.41 -4.30 8.07
CA GLY A 124 -18.59 -4.70 6.94
C GLY A 124 -17.16 -4.20 7.13
N PRO A 125 -16.19 -4.77 6.39
CA PRO A 125 -14.81 -4.31 6.45
C PRO A 125 -14.66 -2.89 5.88
N ASP A 126 -15.64 -2.43 5.10
CA ASP A 126 -15.76 -1.04 4.62
C ASP A 126 -15.81 -0.01 5.77
N LEU A 127 -16.20 -0.43 6.99
CA LEU A 127 -16.16 0.43 8.17
C LEU A 127 -14.74 0.71 8.66
N LEU A 128 -13.78 -0.17 8.36
CA LEU A 128 -12.40 0.02 8.76
C LEU A 128 -11.71 1.04 7.85
N PHE A 129 -11.92 0.97 6.53
CA PHE A 129 -11.27 1.88 5.58
C PHE A 129 -12.11 2.16 4.32
N PRO A 130 -12.91 3.24 4.30
CA PRO A 130 -13.94 3.41 3.27
C PRO A 130 -13.39 3.75 1.87
N LYS A 131 -12.10 4.08 1.72
CA LYS A 131 -11.42 4.31 0.42
C LYS A 131 -9.92 4.02 0.51
N PRO A 132 -9.32 3.24 -0.41
CA PRO A 132 -7.90 2.93 -0.33
C PRO A 132 -7.03 4.12 -0.77
N ASP A 133 -7.52 4.98 -1.68
CA ASP A 133 -6.84 6.15 -2.24
C ASP A 133 -6.92 7.42 -1.35
N ILE A 134 -7.64 7.36 -0.23
CA ILE A 134 -7.80 8.49 0.70
C ILE A 134 -7.54 8.04 2.14
N ALA A 135 -6.69 8.77 2.86
CA ALA A 135 -6.48 8.57 4.30
C ALA A 135 -6.70 9.88 5.06
N ARG A 136 -7.48 9.82 6.16
CA ARG A 136 -7.79 10.97 7.00
C ARG A 136 -7.25 10.77 8.41
N ARG A 137 -6.62 11.80 8.97
CA ARG A 137 -6.18 11.85 10.37
C ARG A 137 -7.27 12.41 11.29
N SER A 138 -7.11 12.24 12.60
CA SER A 138 -8.04 12.79 13.60
C SER A 138 -8.03 14.33 13.62
N ASP A 139 -6.90 14.94 13.29
CA ASP A 139 -6.75 16.40 13.13
C ASP A 139 -7.47 16.97 11.90
N GLY A 140 -8.07 16.11 11.07
CA GLY A 140 -8.80 16.48 9.86
C GLY A 140 -7.94 16.58 8.60
N THR A 141 -6.63 16.40 8.69
CA THR A 141 -5.71 16.35 7.55
C THR A 141 -6.04 15.14 6.67
N VAL A 142 -6.06 15.37 5.35
CA VAL A 142 -6.37 14.37 4.34
C VAL A 142 -5.16 14.13 3.46
N LEU A 143 -4.86 12.86 3.20
CA LEU A 143 -3.94 12.39 2.18
C LEU A 143 -4.76 11.79 1.05
N THR A 144 -4.44 12.19 -0.18
CA THR A 144 -5.07 11.67 -1.39
C THR A 144 -4.02 11.15 -2.36
N ALA A 145 -4.24 9.96 -2.88
CA ALA A 145 -3.54 9.42 -4.04
C ALA A 145 -4.33 9.74 -5.31
N ASP A 146 -3.71 10.46 -6.23
CA ASP A 146 -4.31 10.82 -7.51
C ASP A 146 -3.51 10.22 -8.67
N ARG A 147 -4.22 9.87 -9.75
CA ARG A 147 -3.60 9.53 -11.02
C ARG A 147 -3.29 10.80 -11.79
N SER A 148 -2.10 10.90 -12.35
CA SER A 148 -1.72 11.99 -13.25
C SER A 148 -1.53 11.47 -14.68
N THR A 149 -1.55 12.37 -15.66
CA THR A 149 -1.29 11.99 -17.06
C THR A 149 0.14 11.48 -17.30
N ARG A 150 1.03 11.65 -16.30
CA ARG A 150 2.46 11.32 -16.36
C ARG A 150 2.89 10.33 -15.26
N GLY A 151 1.96 9.77 -14.50
CA GLY A 151 2.23 8.84 -13.40
C GLY A 151 1.23 9.03 -12.25
N ALA A 152 1.72 9.24 -11.03
CA ALA A 152 0.90 9.31 -9.82
C ALA A 152 1.35 10.43 -8.88
N THR A 153 0.43 10.94 -8.07
CA THR A 153 0.70 11.99 -7.09
C THR A 153 0.13 11.64 -5.73
N LEU A 154 0.84 12.05 -4.67
CA LEU A 154 0.33 12.11 -3.31
C LEU A 154 0.13 13.57 -2.94
N MET A 155 -1.06 13.90 -2.45
CA MET A 155 -1.45 15.25 -2.05
C MET A 155 -1.83 15.27 -0.59
N ILE A 156 -1.41 16.29 0.15
CA ILE A 156 -1.82 16.53 1.54
C ILE A 156 -2.70 17.77 1.58
N GLN A 157 -3.84 17.68 2.26
CA GLN A 157 -4.75 18.78 2.52
C GLN A 157 -5.00 18.90 4.03
N GLU A 158 -4.42 19.93 4.63
CA GLU A 158 -4.70 20.29 6.02
C GLU A 158 -6.03 21.06 6.13
N PRO A 159 -6.71 21.05 7.29
CA PRO A 159 -7.95 21.79 7.47
C PRO A 159 -7.78 23.28 7.14
N ASN A 160 -8.68 23.80 6.30
CA ASN A 160 -8.70 25.20 5.88
C ASN A 160 -7.45 25.69 5.14
N LYS A 161 -6.63 24.78 4.60
CA LYS A 161 -5.48 25.11 3.74
C LYS A 161 -5.69 24.56 2.34
N GLU A 162 -4.98 25.15 1.38
CA GLU A 162 -4.88 24.60 0.04
C GLU A 162 -4.12 23.26 0.06
N SER A 163 -4.49 22.36 -0.84
CA SER A 163 -3.78 21.10 -1.01
C SER A 163 -2.36 21.35 -1.48
N ARG A 164 -1.39 20.67 -0.88
CA ARG A 164 0.02 20.68 -1.29
C ARG A 164 0.43 19.34 -1.87
N LEU A 165 1.30 19.38 -2.87
CA LEU A 165 1.96 18.18 -3.39
C LEU A 165 2.92 17.63 -2.33
N LEU A 166 2.78 16.34 -2.03
CA LEU A 166 3.76 15.60 -1.24
C LEU A 166 4.79 14.95 -2.16
N LEU A 167 4.31 14.17 -3.14
CA LEU A 167 5.15 13.37 -4.03
C LEU A 167 4.52 13.35 -5.42
N GLU A 168 5.30 13.64 -6.46
CA GLU A 168 4.95 13.36 -7.85
C GLU A 168 5.91 12.31 -8.39
N VAL A 169 5.33 11.23 -8.92
CA VAL A 169 6.08 10.12 -9.49
C VAL A 169 5.79 10.08 -10.98
N ARG A 170 6.87 10.10 -11.77
CA ARG A 170 6.80 9.84 -13.21
C ARG A 170 6.88 8.36 -13.47
N GLY A 171 5.98 7.85 -14.30
CA GLY A 171 5.93 6.44 -14.63
C GLY A 171 5.02 6.15 -15.83
N PRO A 172 4.87 4.87 -16.21
CA PRO A 172 3.88 4.42 -17.16
C PRO A 172 2.47 4.96 -16.86
N ARG A 173 1.62 5.07 -17.89
CA ARG A 173 0.24 5.57 -17.75
C ARG A 173 -0.62 4.79 -16.74
N ASN A 174 -0.26 3.54 -16.46
CA ASN A 174 -0.95 2.68 -15.50
C ASN A 174 -0.34 2.74 -14.10
N TYR A 175 0.78 3.42 -13.90
CA TYR A 175 1.38 3.60 -12.57
C TYR A 175 0.45 4.42 -11.68
N ARG A 176 0.17 3.90 -10.49
CA ARG A 176 -0.71 4.52 -9.50
C ARG A 176 -0.39 4.03 -8.10
N PHE A 177 -0.82 4.78 -7.10
CA PHE A 177 -0.94 4.27 -5.74
C PHE A 177 -2.33 3.63 -5.60
N GLU A 178 -2.35 2.36 -5.20
CA GLU A 178 -3.57 1.58 -4.98
C GLU A 178 -4.12 1.84 -3.57
N MET A 179 -3.23 2.11 -2.61
CA MET A 179 -3.61 2.38 -1.22
C MET A 179 -2.67 3.43 -0.62
N VAL A 180 -3.20 4.27 0.29
CA VAL A 180 -2.44 5.16 1.15
C VAL A 180 -2.90 5.13 2.60
N ARG A 181 -1.98 5.26 3.56
CA ARG A 181 -2.26 5.44 5.00
C ARG A 181 -1.27 6.41 5.63
N TRP A 182 -1.71 7.05 6.71
CA TRP A 182 -0.82 7.81 7.58
C TRP A 182 -0.13 6.88 8.57
N SER A 183 1.11 7.20 8.95
CA SER A 183 1.62 6.73 10.23
C SER A 183 0.81 7.36 11.38
N PRO A 184 0.68 6.67 12.53
CA PRO A 184 -0.03 7.20 13.69
C PRO A 184 0.48 8.57 14.18
N ASP A 185 1.77 8.85 14.03
CA ASP A 185 2.37 10.14 14.40
C ASP A 185 2.19 11.24 13.32
N GLY A 186 1.75 10.87 12.12
CA GLY A 186 1.55 11.76 10.97
C GLY A 186 2.83 12.23 10.27
N ASN A 187 3.99 11.73 10.67
CA ASN A 187 5.27 12.12 10.07
C ASN A 187 5.59 11.34 8.79
N TRP A 188 4.88 10.25 8.54
CA TRP A 188 5.10 9.33 7.44
C TRP A 188 3.79 8.91 6.79
N VAL A 189 3.93 8.38 5.58
CA VAL A 189 2.87 7.84 4.76
C VAL A 189 3.29 6.44 4.31
N LEU A 190 2.35 5.51 4.41
CA LEU A 190 2.42 4.21 3.78
C LEU A 190 1.67 4.28 2.44
N ALA A 191 2.21 3.69 1.39
CA ALA A 191 1.51 3.55 0.12
C ALA A 191 1.76 2.17 -0.50
N ILE A 192 0.75 1.59 -1.15
CA ILE A 192 0.94 0.45 -2.06
C ILE A 192 0.86 0.99 -3.48
N ASP A 193 1.84 0.71 -4.32
CA ASP A 193 1.81 1.09 -5.72
C ASP A 193 1.33 -0.04 -6.64
N SER A 194 1.14 0.28 -7.92
CA SER A 194 0.67 -0.66 -8.94
C SER A 194 1.67 -1.80 -9.25
N GLU A 195 2.91 -1.69 -8.77
CA GLU A 195 3.97 -2.69 -8.92
C GLU A 195 4.07 -3.60 -7.70
N GLU A 196 3.04 -3.64 -6.84
CA GLU A 196 2.98 -4.52 -5.66
C GLU A 196 4.09 -4.20 -4.64
N ARG A 197 4.46 -2.93 -4.54
CA ARG A 197 5.45 -2.46 -3.56
C ARG A 197 4.78 -1.69 -2.45
N LEU A 198 5.14 -2.02 -1.22
CA LEU A 198 4.79 -1.27 -0.04
C LEU A 198 5.87 -0.22 0.21
N LEU A 199 5.48 1.05 0.10
CA LEU A 199 6.36 2.21 0.19
C LEU A 199 6.15 2.93 1.52
N ILE A 200 7.24 3.44 2.09
CA ILE A 200 7.21 4.47 3.12
C ILE A 200 7.70 5.79 2.53
N VAL A 201 6.96 6.87 2.80
CA VAL A 201 7.24 8.23 2.32
C VAL A 201 7.21 9.18 3.51
N ARG A 202 8.20 10.05 3.65
CA ARG A 202 8.20 11.10 4.68
C ARG A 202 7.13 12.13 4.34
N ALA A 203 6.27 12.49 5.30
CA ALA A 203 5.16 13.42 5.05
C ALA A 203 5.56 14.91 5.10
N THR A 204 6.71 15.20 5.70
CA THR A 204 7.24 16.55 5.92
C THR A 204 8.66 16.67 5.37
N GLY A 205 9.00 17.83 4.79
CA GLY A 205 10.31 18.02 4.16
C GLY A 205 10.43 17.29 2.82
N ASP A 206 11.57 16.62 2.59
CA ASP A 206 11.80 15.81 1.40
C ASP A 206 11.09 14.46 1.54
N PRO A 207 10.18 14.09 0.61
CA PRO A 207 9.37 12.88 0.73
C PRO A 207 10.15 11.56 0.72
N GLU A 208 11.32 11.49 0.08
CA GLU A 208 12.21 10.31 0.05
C GLU A 208 11.47 8.94 0.08
N PRO A 209 10.76 8.54 -1.00
CA PRO A 209 10.04 7.27 -1.05
C PRO A 209 11.01 6.07 -1.02
N ARG A 210 10.69 5.06 -0.21
CA ARG A 210 11.52 3.85 -0.01
C ARG A 210 10.67 2.60 0.04
N ILE A 211 11.18 1.48 -0.48
CA ILE A 211 10.50 0.19 -0.46
C ILE A 211 10.67 -0.44 0.91
N LEU A 212 9.55 -0.73 1.57
CA LEU A 212 9.50 -1.50 2.81
C LEU A 212 9.36 -3.00 2.53
N ALA A 213 8.52 -3.38 1.57
CA ALA A 213 8.28 -4.75 1.15
C ALA A 213 7.82 -4.80 -0.32
N GLU A 214 8.00 -5.96 -0.96
CA GLU A 214 7.59 -6.23 -2.34
C GLU A 214 6.66 -7.45 -2.40
N GLY A 215 5.88 -7.58 -3.48
CA GLY A 215 4.91 -8.66 -3.67
C GLY A 215 3.68 -8.54 -2.75
N VAL A 216 3.38 -7.32 -2.28
CA VAL A 216 2.19 -7.07 -1.46
C VAL A 216 0.92 -7.14 -2.31
N ALA A 217 -0.14 -7.75 -1.77
CA ALA A 217 -1.38 -7.90 -2.51
C ALA A 217 -2.04 -6.53 -2.75
N ARG A 218 -2.18 -6.13 -4.03
CA ARG A 218 -2.59 -4.76 -4.44
C ARG A 218 -3.91 -4.28 -3.84
N TRP A 219 -4.83 -5.20 -3.59
CA TRP A 219 -6.19 -4.93 -3.13
C TRP A 219 -6.35 -5.11 -1.63
N MET A 220 -5.31 -5.54 -0.95
CA MET A 220 -5.37 -5.84 0.47
C MET A 220 -4.74 -4.72 1.29
N PRO A 221 -5.29 -4.46 2.48
CA PRO A 221 -4.83 -3.40 3.34
C PRO A 221 -3.45 -3.70 3.93
N ALA A 222 -2.78 -2.62 4.33
CA ALA A 222 -1.66 -2.63 5.27
C ALA A 222 -1.97 -1.62 6.37
N ALA A 223 -1.46 -1.87 7.57
CA ALA A 223 -1.72 -1.03 8.75
C ALA A 223 -0.43 -0.79 9.55
N TRP A 224 -0.32 0.40 10.13
CA TRP A 224 0.87 0.83 10.85
C TRP A 224 0.54 1.08 12.32
N TYR A 225 1.33 0.49 13.20
CA TYR A 225 1.28 0.70 14.65
C TYR A 225 2.52 1.43 15.16
N ILE A 226 2.30 2.41 16.04
CA ILE A 226 3.35 3.05 16.85
C ILE A 226 2.86 3.03 18.31
N PRO A 227 3.59 2.40 19.24
CA PRO A 227 3.21 2.38 20.65
C PRO A 227 2.95 3.79 21.20
N GLY A 228 1.84 3.94 21.92
CA GLY A 228 1.42 5.22 22.53
C GLY A 228 0.64 6.16 21.61
N PHE A 229 0.43 5.81 20.33
CA PHE A 229 -0.43 6.57 19.42
C PHE A 229 -1.75 5.83 19.18
N THR A 230 -2.85 6.58 19.15
CA THR A 230 -4.20 6.04 18.89
C THR A 230 -4.72 6.36 17.49
N ASP A 231 -4.13 7.34 16.81
CA ASP A 231 -4.48 7.67 15.42
C ASP A 231 -4.20 6.49 14.50
N GLY A 232 -5.17 6.14 13.65
CA GLY A 232 -5.07 4.98 12.75
C GLY A 232 -5.27 3.62 13.43
N THR A 233 -5.55 3.60 14.74
CA THR A 233 -5.92 2.37 15.46
C THR A 233 -7.43 2.12 15.41
N PHE A 234 -7.83 0.86 15.42
CA PHE A 234 -9.21 0.43 15.49
C PHE A 234 -9.62 0.20 16.95
N GLN A 235 -10.73 0.81 17.33
CA GLN A 235 -11.38 0.57 18.62
C GLN A 235 -12.39 -0.56 18.42
N VAL A 236 -12.07 -1.74 18.95
CA VAL A 236 -12.95 -2.90 18.79
C VAL A 236 -14.20 -2.71 19.64
N PRO A 237 -15.41 -2.75 19.07
CA PRO A 237 -16.64 -2.55 19.84
C PRO A 237 -16.76 -3.56 20.99
N GLY A 238 -17.03 -3.07 22.19
CA GLY A 238 -17.23 -3.91 23.38
C GLY A 238 -15.96 -4.21 24.20
N ARG A 239 -14.82 -3.62 23.82
CA ARG A 239 -13.55 -3.63 24.57
C ARG A 239 -13.16 -2.19 24.94
#